data_AF-A0A438H7J6-F1
#
_entry.id   AF-A0A438H7J6-F1
#
_cell.length_a   1.000
_cell.length_b   1.000
_cell.length_c   1.000
_cell.angle_alpha   90.00
_cell.angle_beta   90.00
_cell.angle_gamma   90.00
#
_symmetry.space_group_name_H-M   'P 1'
#
loop_
_entity.id
_entity.type
_entity.pdbx_description
1 polymer ?
#
loop_
_entity_poly.entity_id
_entity_poly.type
_entity_poly.pdbx_seq_one_letter_code
_entity_poly.pdbx_strand_id
1 'polypeptide(L)' 'MKDLGSAKKILGMEIKRDRSQGKLWLLQMDYIERVLERFGMKEAKSVVAPMEFNLKLSLADAP' A
#
# COMPACT_ATOMS: atom_id res chain seq x y z
N MET A 1 13.71 -1.26 -25.86
CA MET A 1 12.89 -0.84 -24.70
C MET A 1 13.24 0.60 -24.39
N LYS A 2 12.26 1.49 -24.21
CA LYS A 2 12.52 2.91 -23.89
C LYS A 2 12.49 3.11 -22.38
N ASP A 3 13.37 3.98 -21.88
CA ASP A 3 13.33 4.42 -20.49
C ASP A 3 12.13 5.37 -20.29
N LEU A 4 11.26 5.03 -19.34
CA LEU A 4 10.08 5.82 -18.96
C LEU A 4 10.32 6.61 -17.67
N GLY A 5 11.54 6.58 -17.14
CA GLY A 5 11.89 7.15 -15.86
C GLY A 5 11.47 6.27 -14.68
N SER A 6 11.49 6.85 -13.48
CA SER A 6 11.16 6.11 -12.26
C SER A 6 9.66 5.81 -12.15
N ALA A 7 9.33 4.56 -11.83
CA ALA A 7 7.96 4.15 -11.53
C ALA A 7 7.41 4.89 -10.31
N LYS A 8 6.23 5.48 -10.45
CA LYS A 8 5.51 6.20 -9.38
C LYS A 8 4.31 5.43 -8.84
N LYS A 9 3.76 4.48 -9.60
CA LYS A 9 2.67 3.61 -9.17
C LYS A 9 2.88 2.19 -9.68
N ILE A 10 2.46 1.19 -8.89
CA ILE A 10 2.39 -0.22 -9.27
C ILE A 10 1.10 -0.83 -8.75
N LEU A 11 0.30 -1.45 -9.61
CA LEU A 11 -1.00 -2.06 -9.25
C LEU A 11 -1.92 -1.09 -8.47
N GLY A 12 -1.81 0.22 -8.75
CA GLY A 12 -2.59 1.24 -8.06
C GLY A 12 -2.08 1.64 -6.67
N MET A 13 -0.92 1.14 -6.26
CA MET A 13 -0.16 1.57 -5.08
C MET A 13 0.86 2.63 -5.50
N GLU A 14 1.01 3.70 -4.72
CA GLU A 14 2.03 4.73 -4.95
C GLU A 14 3.39 4.24 -4.47
N ILE A 15 4.44 4.54 -5.24
CA ILE A 15 5.82 4.26 -4.91
C ILE A 15 6.50 5.58 -4.53
N LYS A 16 6.96 5.68 -3.29
CA LYS A 16 7.92 6.73 -2.87
C LYS A 16 9.26 6.07 -2.64
N ARG A 17 10.31 6.63 -3.23
CA ARG A 17 11.66 6.06 -3.16
C ARG A 17 12.68 7.14 -2.87
N ASP A 18 13.46 6.93 -1.81
CA ASP A 18 14.66 7.70 -1.53
C ASP A 18 15.87 6.82 -1.85
N ARG A 19 16.47 7.06 -3.02
CA ARG A 19 17.64 6.30 -3.46
C ARG A 19 18.90 6.62 -2.67
N SER A 20 19.00 7.83 -2.09
CA SER A 20 20.17 8.23 -1.31
C SER A 20 20.26 7.46 0.00
N GLN A 21 19.10 7.21 0.62
CA GLN A 21 18.98 6.45 1.87
C GLN A 21 18.64 4.97 1.64
N GLY A 22 18.47 4.53 0.39
CA GLY A 22 18.07 3.17 0.06
C GLY A 22 16.67 2.78 0.54
N LYS A 23 15.78 3.76 0.76
CA LYS A 23 14.43 3.52 1.31
C LYS A 23 13.37 3.49 0.22
N LEU A 24 12.38 2.62 0.41
CA LEU A 24 11.22 2.44 -0.45
C LEU A 24 9.97 2.38 0.42
N TRP A 25 8.95 3.15 0.06
CA TRP A 25 7.64 3.12 0.67
C TRP A 25 6.59 2.85 -0.40
N LEU A 26 5.62 2.01 -0.05
CA LEU A 26 4.44 1.75 -0.86
C LEU A 26 3.23 2.31 -0.12
N LEU A 27 2.48 3.20 -0.77
CA LEU A 27 1.25 3.76 -0.21
C LEU A 27 0.05 3.16 -0.94
N GLN A 28 -0.92 2.66 -0.18
CA GLN A 28 -2.07 1.93 -0.72
C GLN A 28 -3.40 2.68 -0.55
N MET A 29 -3.38 3.95 -0.12
CA MET A 29 -4.61 4.70 0.21
C MET A 29 -5.61 4.69 -0.96
N ASP A 30 -5.18 5.10 -2.15
CA ASP A 30 -6.02 5.06 -3.36
C ASP A 30 -6.57 3.65 -3.68
N TYR A 31 -5.80 2.60 -3.38
CA TYR A 31 -6.23 1.23 -3.63
C TYR A 31 -7.31 0.79 -2.65
N ILE A 32 -7.11 1.08 -1.38
CA ILE A 32 -8.08 0.78 -0.33
C ILE A 32 -9.39 1.51 -0.62
N GLU A 33 -9.35 2.80 -0.98
CA GLU A 33 -10.56 3.56 -1.34
C GLU A 33 -11.34 2.91 -2.49
N ARG A 34 -10.64 2.49 -3.56
CA ARG A 34 -11.28 1.78 -4.69
C ARG A 34 -11.90 0.44 -4.27
N VAL A 35 -11.25 -0.29 -3.37
CA VAL A 35 -11.78 -1.56 -2.85
C VAL A 35 -13.03 -1.30 -2.02
N LEU A 36 -13.01 -0.33 -1.12
CA LEU A 36 -14.16 0.05 -0.31
C LEU A 36 -15.34 0.47 -1.19
N GLU A 37 -15.11 1.30 -2.20
CA GLU A 37 -16.15 1.71 -3.13
C GLU A 37 -16.73 0.52 -3.91
N ARG A 38 -15.86 -0.37 -4.42
CA ARG A 38 -16.28 -1.57 -5.17
C ARG A 38 -17.21 -2.49 -4.39
N PHE A 39 -17.02 -2.58 -3.08
CA PHE A 39 -17.84 -3.43 -2.20
C PHE A 39 -18.92 -2.65 -1.45
N GLY A 40 -19.19 -1.38 -1.80
CA GLY A 40 -20.23 -0.56 -1.18
C GLY A 40 -19.93 -0.16 0.27
N MET A 41 -18.65 -0.19 0.68
CA MET A 41 -18.17 0.06 2.04
C MET A 41 -17.58 1.48 2.22
N LYS A 42 -17.79 2.39 1.26
CA LYS A 42 -17.24 3.76 1.30
C LYS A 42 -17.66 4.54 2.55
N GLU A 43 -18.87 4.30 3.05
CA GLU A 43 -19.44 4.94 4.25
C GLU A 43 -19.46 4.00 5.47
N ALA A 44 -18.79 2.84 5.38
CA ALA A 44 -18.73 1.90 6.49
C ALA A 44 -18.02 2.55 7.69
N LYS A 45 -18.52 2.28 8.90
CA LYS A 45 -17.85 2.73 10.12
C LYS A 45 -16.48 2.08 10.20
N SER A 46 -15.45 2.91 10.37
CA SER A 46 -14.12 2.41 10.67
C SER A 46 -14.16 1.63 11.96
N VAL A 47 -13.75 0.37 11.91
CA VAL A 47 -13.44 -0.45 13.07
C VAL A 47 -11.93 -0.49 13.21
N VAL A 48 -11.43 -0.76 14.41
CA VAL A 48 -10.00 -1.00 14.61
C VAL A 48 -9.59 -2.10 13.64
N ALA A 49 -8.63 -1.80 12.76
CA ALA A 49 -8.12 -2.78 11.81
C ALA A 49 -7.69 -4.03 12.59
N PRO A 50 -7.94 -5.26 12.11
CA PRO A 50 -7.54 -6.49 12.79
C PRO A 50 -6.02 -6.70 12.83
N MET A 51 -5.24 -5.68 12.46
CA MET A 51 -3.80 -5.66 12.47
C MET A 51 -3.32 -4.70 13.55
N GLU A 52 -2.51 -5.21 14.47
CA GLU A 52 -1.95 -4.41 15.55
C GLU A 52 -1.02 -3.32 15.01
N PHE A 53 -1.11 -2.13 15.59
CA PHE A 53 -0.18 -1.04 15.30
C PHE A 53 1.23 -1.45 15.73
N ASN A 54 2.19 -1.44 14.80
CA ASN A 54 3.57 -1.93 14.95
C ASN A 54 3.76 -3.47 14.94
N LEU A 55 2.81 -4.24 14.42
CA LEU A 55 3.04 -5.66 14.17
C LEU A 55 4.25 -5.84 13.25
N LYS A 56 5.32 -6.47 13.76
CA LYS A 56 6.49 -6.85 12.96
C LYS A 56 6.23 -8.22 12.35
N LEU A 57 5.96 -8.22 11.05
CA LEU A 57 5.86 -9.46 10.29
C LEU A 57 7.24 -10.10 10.15
N SER A 58 7.27 -11.42 10.26
CA SER A 58 8.42 -12.27 10.04
C SER A 58 8.22 -13.16 8.82
N LEU A 59 9.27 -13.88 8.41
CA LEU A 59 9.14 -14.89 7.35
C LEU A 59 8.19 -16.04 7.73
N ALA A 60 7.95 -16.27 9.02
CA ALA A 60 6.99 -17.27 9.47
C ALA A 60 5.53 -16.87 9.20
N ASP A 61 5.27 -15.58 8.98
CA ASP A 61 3.94 -15.02 8.70
C ASP A 61 3.65 -14.91 7.20
N ALA A 62 4.57 -15.39 6.34
CA ALA A 62 4.37 -15.42 4.91
C ALA A 62 3.32 -16.50 4.53
N PRO A 63 2.44 -16.22 3.55
CA PRO A 63 1.46 -17.19 3.06
C PRO A 63 2.08 -18.40 2.36
#